data_AF-A0A535G163-F1
#
_entry.id   AF-A0A535G163-F1
#
_cell.length_a   1.000
_cell.length_b   1.000
_cell.length_c   1.000
_cell.angle_alpha   90.00
_cell.angle_beta   90.00
_cell.angle_gamma   90.00
#
_symmetry.space_group_name_H-M   'P 1'
#
loop_
_entity.id
_entity.type
_entity.pdbx_description
1 polymer ?
#
loop_
_entity_poly.entity_id
_entity_poly.type
_entity_poly.pdbx_seq_one_letter_code
_entity_poly.pdbx_strand_id
1 'polypeptide(L)'
;MLIVNADHLCLAGVASLEELCTYCSRPLAAYPLIMSDDRSQTVYHVTCALELVTDLLVDLATFFHPPASYPSLFVLTAPEAVSRGIPHRERVQTEGVTHAVNQPLPD
;
A
#
# COMPACT_ATOMS: atom_id res chain seq x y z
N MET A 1 8.14 17.05 -24.57
CA MET A 1 8.37 15.80 -25.33
C MET A 1 7.94 15.95 -26.79
N LEU A 2 8.68 15.37 -27.74
CA LEU A 2 8.41 15.43 -29.17
C LEU A 2 8.42 14.03 -29.79
N ILE A 3 7.44 13.73 -30.65
CA ILE A 3 7.47 12.51 -31.47
C ILE A 3 8.52 12.70 -32.57
N VAL A 4 9.46 11.78 -32.67
CA VAL A 4 10.59 11.86 -33.60
C VAL A 4 10.66 10.60 -34.46
N ASN A 5 11.23 10.76 -35.66
CA ASN A 5 11.57 9.66 -36.54
C ASN A 5 13.10 9.63 -36.74
N ALA A 6 13.58 8.65 -37.50
CA ALA A 6 15.00 8.50 -37.81
C ALA A 6 15.63 9.78 -38.39
N ASP A 7 14.94 10.44 -39.32
CA ASP A 7 15.45 11.64 -39.98
C ASP A 7 15.60 12.80 -38.99
N HIS A 8 14.63 12.99 -38.09
CA HIS A 8 14.70 14.01 -37.04
C HIS A 8 15.86 13.76 -36.07
N LEU A 9 16.11 12.51 -35.69
CA LEU A 9 17.24 12.15 -34.81
C LEU A 9 18.59 12.37 -35.49
N CYS A 10 18.70 11.98 -36.76
CA CYS A 10 19.90 12.19 -37.57
C CYS A 10 20.19 13.68 -37.74
N LEU A 11 19.17 14.50 -38.02
CA LEU A 11 19.31 15.95 -38.15
C LEU A 11 19.68 16.63 -36.83
N ALA A 12 19.18 16.12 -35.71
CA ALA A 12 19.50 16.65 -34.40
C ALA A 12 20.90 16.23 -33.91
N GLY A 13 21.52 15.21 -34.52
CA GLY A 13 22.79 14.63 -34.08
C GLY A 13 22.68 13.92 -32.73
N VAL A 14 21.46 13.54 -32.33
CA VAL A 14 21.14 13.14 -30.95
C VAL A 14 21.25 11.63 -30.73
N ALA A 15 20.99 10.80 -31.75
CA ALA A 15 21.05 9.35 -31.60
C ALA A 15 21.19 8.59 -32.92
N SER A 16 22.03 7.55 -32.95
CA SER A 16 21.97 6.51 -33.98
C SER A 16 20.76 5.60 -33.72
N LEU A 17 20.11 5.07 -34.76
CA LEU A 17 19.04 4.07 -34.59
C LEU A 17 19.51 2.74 -33.97
N GLU A 18 20.83 2.53 -33.95
CA GLU A 18 21.49 1.41 -33.27
C GLU A 18 21.60 1.63 -31.75
N GLU A 19 21.38 2.85 -31.27
CA GLU A 19 21.30 3.10 -29.83
C GLU A 19 20.12 2.36 -29.20
N LEU A 20 20.31 2.03 -27.93
CA LEU A 20 19.36 1.25 -27.16
C LEU A 20 18.46 2.20 -26.38
N CYS A 21 17.15 1.93 -26.40
CA CYS A 21 16.22 2.57 -25.49
C CYS A 21 16.62 2.27 -24.04
N THR A 22 16.73 3.31 -23.21
CA THR A 22 17.15 3.19 -21.80
C THR A 22 16.17 2.38 -20.94
N TYR A 23 14.92 2.24 -21.39
CA TYR A 23 13.89 1.49 -20.68
C TYR A 23 13.94 -0.02 -20.97
N CYS A 24 13.89 -0.40 -22.25
CA CYS A 24 13.79 -1.82 -22.64
C CYS A 24 15.08 -2.43 -23.17
N SER A 25 16.17 -1.64 -23.27
CA SER A 25 17.48 -2.04 -23.80
C SER A 25 17.44 -2.61 -25.23
N ARG A 26 16.40 -2.27 -26.00
CA ARG A 26 16.27 -2.66 -27.42
C ARG A 26 16.62 -1.49 -28.35
N PRO A 27 17.07 -1.76 -29.59
CA PRO A 27 17.38 -0.72 -30.55
C PRO A 27 16.20 0.23 -30.83
N LEU A 28 16.49 1.51 -31.01
CA LEU A 28 15.50 2.54 -31.32
C LEU A 28 14.82 2.34 -32.69
N ALA A 29 15.45 1.61 -33.62
CA ALA A 29 14.90 1.34 -34.95
C ALA A 29 13.52 0.62 -35.00
N ALA A 30 13.08 0.02 -33.90
CA ALA A 30 11.96 -0.93 -33.93
C ALA A 30 10.54 -0.31 -33.84
N TYR A 31 10.40 0.92 -33.34
CA TYR A 31 9.08 1.52 -33.02
C TYR A 31 9.08 3.04 -33.22
N PRO A 32 7.90 3.69 -33.27
CA PRO A 32 7.79 5.13 -33.16
C PRO A 32 8.53 5.64 -31.91
N LEU A 33 9.22 6.76 -32.04
CA LEU A 33 10.12 7.29 -31.02
C LEU A 33 9.58 8.58 -30.42
N ILE A 34 9.89 8.79 -29.15
CA ILE A 34 9.61 10.03 -28.45
C ILE A 34 10.90 10.51 -27.78
N MET A 35 11.16 11.80 -27.93
CA MET A 35 12.31 12.48 -27.35
C MET A 35 11.85 13.33 -26.18
N SER A 36 12.52 13.16 -25.05
CA SER A 36 12.40 14.00 -23.87
C SER A 36 12.86 15.42 -24.19
N ASP A 37 12.26 16.41 -23.53
CA ASP A 37 12.71 17.81 -23.58
C ASP A 37 13.73 18.15 -22.48
N ASP A 38 14.19 17.14 -21.74
CA ASP A 38 15.28 17.31 -20.78
C ASP A 38 16.61 17.70 -21.46
N ARG A 39 17.57 18.14 -20.64
CA ARG A 39 18.91 18.55 -21.13
C ARG A 39 19.65 17.44 -21.86
N SER A 40 19.32 16.19 -21.59
CA SER A 40 19.91 15.00 -22.20
C SER A 40 19.21 14.56 -23.49
N GLN A 41 18.05 15.16 -23.82
CA GLN A 41 17.21 14.80 -24.97
C GLN A 41 17.03 13.29 -25.12
N THR A 42 16.72 12.61 -24.02
CA THR A 42 16.63 11.14 -23.99
C THR A 42 15.55 10.61 -24.93
N VAL A 43 15.88 9.58 -25.71
CA VAL A 43 14.97 8.98 -26.70
C VAL A 43 14.46 7.63 -26.20
N TYR A 44 13.15 7.43 -26.33
CA TYR A 44 12.46 6.19 -25.95
C TYR A 44 11.59 5.69 -27.09
N HIS A 45 11.26 4.40 -27.07
CA HIS A 45 10.07 3.95 -27.80
C HIS A 45 8.83 4.59 -27.16
N VAL A 46 7.86 4.95 -28.00
CA VAL A 46 6.59 5.55 -27.52
C VAL A 46 5.92 4.66 -26.48
N THR A 47 5.93 3.34 -26.66
CA THR A 47 5.36 2.39 -25.69
C THR A 47 6.11 2.38 -24.37
N CYS A 48 7.44 2.44 -24.38
CA CYS A 48 8.25 2.50 -23.16
C CYS A 48 8.03 3.81 -22.40
N ALA A 49 7.89 4.94 -23.10
CA ALA A 49 7.54 6.21 -22.47
C ALA A 49 6.13 6.19 -21.87
N LEU A 50 5.15 5.56 -22.53
CA LEU A 50 3.80 5.38 -21.99
C LEU A 50 3.79 4.52 -20.73
N GLU A 51 4.61 3.48 -20.68
CA GLU A 51 4.77 2.62 -19.49
C GLU A 51 5.31 3.45 -18.31
N LEU A 52 6.39 4.20 -18.52
CA LEU A 52 6.95 5.12 -17.53
C LEU A 52 5.92 6.15 -17.02
N VAL A 53 5.13 6.74 -17.92
CA VAL A 53 4.08 7.69 -17.53
C VAL A 53 2.99 6.99 -16.72
N THR A 54 2.65 5.75 -17.07
CA THR A 54 1.64 4.97 -16.35
C THR A 54 2.10 4.67 -14.93
N ASP A 55 3.36 4.24 -14.75
CA ASP A 55 3.96 4.00 -13.43
C ASP A 55 3.89 5.26 -12.56
N LEU A 56 4.27 6.42 -13.11
CA LEU A 56 4.18 7.70 -12.41
C LEU A 56 2.73 8.08 -12.05
N LEU A 57 1.77 7.83 -12.94
CA LEU A 57 0.36 8.10 -12.66
C LEU A 57 -0.17 7.20 -11.54
N VAL A 58 0.24 5.92 -11.50
CA VAL A 58 -0.12 4.98 -10.44
C VAL A 58 0.47 5.41 -9.10
N ASP A 59 1.73 5.81 -9.08
CA ASP A 59 2.40 6.32 -7.88
C ASP A 59 1.71 7.58 -7.35
N LEU A 60 1.41 8.54 -8.22
CA LEU A 60 0.69 9.76 -7.86
C LEU A 60 -0.72 9.44 -7.36
N ALA A 61 -1.44 8.54 -8.04
CA ALA A 61 -2.77 8.12 -7.61
C ALA A 61 -2.74 7.50 -6.21
N THR A 62 -1.77 6.63 -5.94
CA THR A 62 -1.56 6.00 -4.63
C THR A 62 -1.18 7.02 -3.57
N PHE A 63 -0.37 8.01 -3.92
CA PHE A 63 0.03 9.09 -3.02
C PHE A 63 -1.16 9.97 -2.61
N PHE A 64 -1.99 10.39 -3.56
CA PHE A 64 -3.15 11.25 -3.30
C PHE A 64 -4.35 10.47 -2.73
N HIS A 65 -4.46 9.18 -3.02
CA HIS A 65 -5.53 8.30 -2.56
C HIS A 65 -4.92 7.03 -1.97
N PRO A 66 -4.27 7.14 -0.80
CA PRO A 66 -3.68 5.97 -0.16
C PRO A 66 -4.77 4.92 0.08
N PRO A 67 -4.47 3.63 -0.15
CA PRO A 67 -5.42 2.58 0.17
C PRO A 67 -5.81 2.65 1.64
N ALA A 68 -7.04 2.26 1.95
CA ALA A 68 -7.51 2.20 3.33
C ALA A 68 -6.54 1.35 4.16
N SER A 69 -6.24 1.81 5.37
CA SER A 69 -5.47 1.00 6.31
C SER A 69 -6.18 -0.33 6.56
N TYR A 70 -5.40 -1.41 6.64
CA TYR A 70 -5.96 -2.69 7.04
C TYR A 70 -6.58 -2.55 8.44
N PRO A 71 -7.78 -3.13 8.68
CA PRO A 71 -8.34 -3.19 10.02
C PRO A 71 -7.35 -3.93 10.93
N SER A 72 -7.11 -3.40 12.13
CA SER A 72 -6.25 -4.05 13.11
C SER A 72 -6.86 -5.40 13.49
N LEU A 73 -6.24 -6.49 13.04
CA LEU A 73 -6.72 -7.84 13.34
C LEU A 73 -6.41 -8.27 14.78
N PHE A 74 -5.36 -7.68 15.37
CA PHE A 74 -4.93 -7.96 16.74
C PHE A 74 -4.39 -6.68 17.37
N VAL A 75 -5.16 -6.09 18.29
CA VAL A 75 -4.64 -5.06 19.20
C VAL A 75 -4.01 -5.80 20.38
N LEU A 76 -2.70 -5.70 20.54
CA LEU A 76 -2.03 -6.19 21.76
C LEU A 76 -2.46 -5.29 22.93
N THR A 77 -3.57 -5.62 23.58
CA THR A 77 -3.92 -5.02 24.87
C THR A 77 -2.90 -5.48 25.89
N ALA A 78 -2.20 -4.53 26.53
CA ALA A 78 -1.32 -4.83 27.64
C ALA A 78 -2.12 -5.56 28.76
N PRO A 79 -1.55 -6.59 29.42
CA PRO A 79 -2.22 -7.37 30.46
C PRO A 79 -2.82 -6.55 31.62
N GLU A 80 -2.32 -5.33 31.82
CA GLU A 80 -2.62 -4.47 32.96
C GLU A 80 -3.99 -3.77 32.86
N ALA A 81 -4.65 -3.78 31.70
CA ALA A 81 -6.00 -3.23 31.55
C ALA A 81 -7.09 -4.10 32.23
N VAL A 82 -6.76 -5.33 32.64
CA VAL A 82 -7.63 -6.23 33.42
C VAL A 82 -7.18 -6.23 34.88
N SER A 83 -7.06 -5.05 35.48
CA SER A 83 -6.87 -4.91 36.94
C SER A 83 -7.65 -3.72 37.46
N ARG A 84 -8.95 -3.67 37.15
CA ARG A 84 -9.91 -2.91 37.96
C ARG A 84 -11.21 -3.70 38.12
N GLY A 85 -11.39 -4.22 39.33
CA GLY A 85 -12.72 -4.43 39.91
C GLY A 85 -13.21 -5.87 39.96
N ILE A 86 -12.53 -6.74 40.71
CA ILE A 86 -13.26 -7.77 41.46
C ILE A 86 -13.04 -7.46 42.94
N PRO A 87 -14.06 -6.98 43.68
CA PRO A 87 -13.92 -6.80 45.12
C PRO A 87 -13.78 -8.20 45.75
N HIS A 88 -12.61 -8.43 46.33
CA HIS A 88 -12.31 -9.59 47.15
C HIS A 88 -13.26 -9.59 48.37
N ARG A 89 -14.34 -10.36 48.30
CA ARG A 89 -15.27 -10.53 49.40
C ARG A 89 -14.63 -11.45 50.44
N GLU A 90 -13.93 -10.84 51.39
CA GLU A 90 -13.41 -11.49 52.59
C GLU A 90 -14.60 -12.06 53.38
N ARG A 91 -14.80 -13.39 53.30
CA ARG A 91 -15.78 -14.09 54.14
C ARG A 91 -15.19 -14.21 55.54
N VAL A 92 -15.51 -13.25 56.39
CA VAL A 92 -15.45 -13.45 57.84
C VAL A 92 -16.50 -14.51 58.19
N GLN A 93 -16.03 -15.67 58.66
CA GLN A 93 -16.89 -16.66 59.31
C GLN A 93 -17.33 -16.08 60.66
N THR A 94 -18.64 -15.95 60.85
CA THR A 94 -19.23 -15.94 62.19
C THR A 94 -20.19 -17.10 62.29
N GLU A 95 -19.95 -17.91 63.32
CA GLU A 95 -20.76 -19.04 63.75
C GLU A 95 -22.22 -18.63 63.96
N GLY A 96 -23.14 -19.53 63.64
CA GLY A 96 -24.56 -19.32 63.89
C GLY A 96 -25.43 -20.39 63.25
N VAL A 97 -25.49 -21.56 63.89
CA VAL A 97 -26.44 -22.64 63.59
C VAL A 97 -27.87 -22.09 63.52
N THR A 98 -28.66 -22.49 62.51
CA THR A 98 -30.13 -22.67 62.67
C THR A 98 -30.75 -23.43 61.48
N HIS A 99 -31.11 -24.68 61.78
CA HIS A 99 -32.19 -25.56 61.31
C HIS A 99 -32.83 -25.43 59.92
N ALA A 100 -32.85 -26.59 59.24
CA ALA A 100 -33.74 -26.91 58.12
C ALA A 100 -35.18 -27.12 58.58
N VAL A 101 -36.14 -26.49 57.90
CA VAL A 101 -37.54 -26.93 57.84
C VAL A 101 -38.08 -26.64 56.44
N ASN A 102 -38.21 -27.68 55.63
CA ASN A 102 -39.11 -27.67 54.48
C ASN A 102 -40.54 -27.78 55.01
N GLN A 103 -41.42 -26.84 54.65
CA GLN A 103 -42.87 -27.03 54.72
C GLN A 103 -43.44 -27.17 53.29
N PRO A 104 -44.33 -28.14 53.04
CA PRO A 104 -45.15 -28.20 51.84
C PRO A 104 -46.60 -27.69 52.08
N LEU A 105 -47.40 -27.65 50.98
CA LEU A 105 -48.89 -27.57 50.88
C LEU A 105 -49.48 -26.15 50.56
N PRO A 106 -50.76 -25.95 50.12
CA PRO A 106 -51.82 -26.76 49.44
C PRO A 106 -52.25 -26.14 48.06
N ASP A 107 -53.21 -26.60 47.25
CA ASP A 107 -54.18 -27.72 47.15
C ASP A 107 -54.34 -28.01 45.63
#